data_AF-W1XX39-F1
#
_entry.id   AF-W1XX39-F1
#
_cell.length_a   1.000
_cell.length_b   1.000
_cell.length_c   1.000
_cell.angle_alpha   90.00
_cell.angle_beta   90.00
_cell.angle_gamma   90.00
#
_symmetry.space_group_name_H-M   'P 1'
#
loop_
_entity.id
_entity.type
_entity.pdbx_description
1 polymer ?
#
loop_
_entity_poly.entity_id
_entity_poly.type
_entity_poly.pdbx_seq_one_letter_code
_entity_poly.pdbx_strand_id
1 'polypeptide(L)' 'MKRNSLYIISSLLFACVLFIYATSINYQNNTNARQTKTETYTNTVVNVPIDIQYDSEQYFISGFSSEVTVFLTGS' A
#
# COMPACT_ATOMS: atom_id res chain seq x y z
N MET A 1 -11.79 51.04 24.01
CA MET A 1 -11.90 49.57 23.89
C MET A 1 -11.81 49.01 22.45
N LYS A 2 -11.89 49.81 21.38
CA LYS A 2 -11.88 49.28 19.99
C LYS A 2 -10.51 48.79 19.47
N ARG A 3 -9.40 49.37 19.92
CA ARG A 3 -8.03 49.01 19.45
C ARG A 3 -7.62 47.59 19.84
N ASN A 4 -7.96 47.12 21.03
CA ASN A 4 -7.66 45.76 21.49
C ASN A 4 -8.42 44.69 20.69
N SER A 5 -9.66 45.00 20.30
CA SER A 5 -10.46 44.10 19.45
C SER A 5 -9.84 43.94 18.06
N LEU A 6 -9.25 44.98 17.47
CA LEU A 6 -8.53 44.89 16.20
C LEU A 6 -7.31 43.97 16.28
N TYR A 7 -6.56 43.99 17.40
CA TYR A 7 -5.45 43.06 17.61
C TYR A 7 -5.92 41.61 17.78
N ILE A 8 -7.05 41.38 18.48
CA ILE A 8 -7.66 40.04 18.58
C ILE A 8 -8.04 39.52 17.18
N ILE A 9 -8.70 40.34 16.37
CA ILE A 9 -9.16 39.95 15.03
C ILE A 9 -7.97 39.71 14.10
N SER A 10 -6.97 40.59 14.14
CA SER A 10 -5.74 40.44 13.34
C SER A 10 -4.95 39.18 13.74
N SER A 11 -4.87 38.88 15.03
CA SER A 11 -4.20 37.68 15.55
C SER A 11 -4.94 36.41 15.11
N LEU A 12 -6.27 36.40 15.20
CA LEU A 12 -7.10 35.26 14.80
C LEU A 12 -7.02 35.00 13.29
N LEU A 13 -7.03 36.06 12.46
CA LEU A 13 -6.86 35.95 11.01
C LEU A 13 -5.51 35.28 10.69
N PHE A 14 -4.43 35.79 11.28
CA PHE A 14 -3.09 35.28 11.03
C PHE A 14 -2.93 33.82 11.48
N ALA A 15 -3.53 33.45 12.62
CA ALA A 15 -3.57 32.08 13.10
C ALA A 15 -4.31 31.13 12.13
N CYS A 16 -5.45 31.56 11.58
CA CYS A 16 -6.19 30.77 10.58
C CYS A 16 -5.38 30.54 9.30
N VAL A 17 -4.69 31.58 8.81
CA VAL A 17 -3.82 31.47 7.62
C VAL A 17 -2.67 30.50 7.87
N LEU A 18 -1.99 30.63 9.01
CA LEU A 18 -0.91 29.72 9.39
C LEU A 18 -1.40 28.28 9.58
N PHE A 19 -2.57 28.08 10.19
CA PHE A 19 -3.17 26.78 10.40
C PHE A 19 -3.49 26.08 9.07
N ILE A 20 -4.11 26.79 8.12
CA ILE A 20 -4.42 26.25 6.80
C ILE A 20 -3.13 25.95 6.05
N TYR A 21 -2.14 26.85 6.06
CA TYR A 21 -0.86 26.65 5.39
C TYR A 21 -0.09 25.44 5.96
N ALA A 22 0.01 25.32 7.28
CA ALA A 22 0.64 24.17 7.91
C ALA A 22 -0.13 22.88 7.60
N THR A 23 -1.46 22.90 7.68
CA THR A 23 -2.30 21.73 7.40
C THR A 23 -2.23 21.33 5.93
N SER A 24 -2.20 22.28 4.99
CA SER A 24 -2.08 21.99 3.56
C SER A 24 -0.71 21.40 3.22
N ILE A 25 0.38 21.92 3.81
CA ILE A 25 1.72 21.35 3.62
C ILE A 25 1.83 19.98 4.28
N ASN A 26 1.25 19.76 5.46
CA ASN A 26 1.19 18.43 6.07
C ASN A 26 0.35 17.46 5.24
N TYR A 27 -0.78 17.90 4.68
CA TYR A 27 -1.62 17.11 3.79
C TYR A 27 -0.89 16.79 2.48
N GLN A 28 -0.19 17.75 1.89
CA GLN A 28 0.53 17.62 0.62
C GLN A 28 1.83 16.81 0.75
N ASN A 29 2.50 16.87 1.91
CA ASN A 29 3.65 16.01 2.22
C ASN A 29 3.22 14.61 2.73
N ASN A 30 2.00 14.46 3.26
CA ASN A 30 1.39 13.17 3.62
C ASN A 30 0.36 12.66 2.59
N THR A 31 0.28 13.20 1.37
CA THR A 31 -0.53 12.58 0.31
C THR A 31 0.01 11.20 -0.06
N ASN A 32 1.28 10.93 0.24
CA ASN A 32 1.87 9.58 0.18
C ASN A 32 1.57 8.72 1.42
N ALA A 33 1.09 9.30 2.53
CA ALA A 33 0.76 8.54 3.75
C ALA A 33 -0.57 7.79 3.65
N ARG A 34 -1.37 8.05 2.60
CA ARG A 34 -2.51 7.21 2.22
C ARG A 34 -2.20 6.22 1.09
N GLN A 35 -0.90 5.98 0.84
CA GLN A 35 -0.40 4.95 -0.08
C GLN A 35 0.82 4.23 0.51
N THR A 36 0.80 3.94 1.81
CA THR A 36 1.58 2.80 2.35
C THR A 36 0.65 1.65 2.74
N LYS A 37 -0.44 1.47 1.97
CA LYS A 37 -0.84 0.10 1.72
C LYS A 37 0.12 -0.34 0.63
N THR A 38 1.20 -1.02 1.00
CA THR A 38 1.94 -1.86 0.07
C THR A 38 0.87 -2.69 -0.61
N GLU A 39 0.48 -2.33 -1.83
CA GLU A 39 -0.44 -3.12 -2.62
C GLU A 39 0.36 -4.35 -2.99
N THR A 40 0.40 -5.33 -2.08
CA THR A 40 0.97 -6.64 -2.34
C THR A 40 0.11 -7.22 -3.45
N TYR A 41 0.59 -7.11 -4.68
CA TYR A 41 -0.05 -7.72 -5.83
C TYR A 41 0.16 -9.23 -5.71
N THR A 42 -0.79 -9.92 -5.07
CA THR A 42 -0.75 -11.37 -4.95
C THR A 42 -1.25 -11.97 -6.26
N ASN A 43 -0.35 -12.18 -7.23
CA ASN A 43 -0.69 -13.01 -8.38
C ASN A 43 -0.76 -14.47 -7.91
N THR A 44 -1.97 -15.00 -7.80
CA THR A 44 -2.18 -16.44 -7.67
C THR A 44 -2.07 -17.03 -9.07
N VAL A 45 -0.91 -17.60 -9.43
CA VAL A 45 -0.83 -18.40 -10.65
C VAL A 45 -1.50 -19.74 -10.34
N VAL A 46 -2.72 -19.90 -10.85
CA VAL A 46 -3.45 -21.17 -10.85
C VAL A 46 -2.99 -22.01 -12.03
N ASN A 47 -3.07 -23.34 -11.91
CA ASN A 47 -2.72 -24.30 -12.97
C ASN A 47 -1.23 -24.32 -13.36
N VAL A 48 -0.31 -24.18 -12.40
CA VAL A 48 1.13 -24.36 -12.68
C VAL A 48 1.41 -25.86 -12.85
N PRO A 49 1.88 -26.31 -14.03
CA PRO A 49 2.20 -27.73 -14.24
C PRO A 49 3.43 -28.10 -13.42
N ILE A 50 3.37 -29.25 -12.75
CA ILE A 50 4.53 -29.83 -12.05
C ILE A 50 5.29 -30.70 -13.05
N ASP A 51 6.54 -30.35 -13.32
CA ASP A 51 7.47 -31.22 -14.05
C ASP A 51 8.09 -32.22 -13.07
N ILE A 52 7.61 -33.48 -13.11
CA ILE A 52 8.11 -34.54 -12.24
C ILE A 52 9.18 -35.32 -12.99
N GLN A 53 10.43 -35.15 -12.58
CA GLN A 53 11.53 -35.96 -13.08
C GLN A 53 11.59 -37.29 -12.33
N TYR A 54 11.35 -38.39 -13.04
CA TYR A 54 11.53 -39.75 -12.55
C TYR A 54 11.97 -40.67 -13.69
N ASP A 55 12.55 -41.82 -13.35
CA ASP A 55 12.83 -42.87 -14.33
C ASP A 55 11.52 -43.53 -14.78
N SER A 56 11.03 -43.08 -15.94
CA SER A 56 9.79 -43.56 -16.56
C SER A 56 9.93 -44.92 -17.26
N GLU A 57 11.17 -45.42 -17.43
CA GLU A 57 11.41 -46.75 -17.98
C GLU A 57 11.30 -47.82 -16.88
N GLN A 58 11.71 -47.47 -15.65
CA GLN A 58 11.74 -48.40 -14.53
C GLN A 58 10.53 -48.29 -13.59
N TYR A 59 9.90 -47.12 -13.49
CA TYR A 59 8.85 -46.87 -12.49
C TYR A 59 7.62 -46.17 -13.07
N PHE A 60 6.50 -46.28 -12.34
CA PHE A 60 5.26 -45.56 -12.63
C PHE A 60 4.77 -44.87 -11.37
N ILE A 61 4.49 -43.57 -11.47
CA ILE A 61 4.00 -42.75 -10.36
C ILE A 61 2.52 -42.41 -10.53
N SER A 62 1.75 -42.44 -9.43
CA SER A 62 0.33 -42.10 -9.41
C SER A 62 -0.07 -41.48 -8.07
N GLY A 63 -1.21 -40.79 -8.02
CA GLY A 63 -1.76 -40.20 -6.79
C GLY A 63 -1.27 -38.78 -6.48
N PHE A 64 -0.73 -38.06 -7.47
CA PHE A 64 -0.36 -36.66 -7.33
C PHE A 64 -1.34 -35.74 -8.07
N SER A 65 -1.45 -34.49 -7.62
CA SER A 65 -2.14 -33.43 -8.37
C SER A 65 -1.20 -32.86 -9.42
N SER A 66 -1.56 -32.89 -10.70
CA SER A 66 -0.74 -32.34 -11.80
C SER A 66 -0.61 -30.82 -11.77
N GLU A 67 -1.51 -30.16 -11.04
CA GLU A 67 -1.63 -28.72 -10.96
C GLU A 67 -1.59 -28.27 -9.50
N VAL A 68 -0.80 -27.22 -9.22
CA VAL A 68 -0.67 -26.62 -7.89
C VAL A 68 -0.84 -25.11 -7.94
N THR A 69 -1.24 -24.55 -6.79
CA THR A 69 -1.36 -23.11 -6.59
C THR A 69 -0.06 -22.58 -5.98
N VAL A 70 0.61 -21.65 -6.65
CA VAL A 70 1.87 -21.05 -6.18
C VAL A 70 1.63 -19.61 -5.71
N PHE A 71 2.15 -19.28 -4.52
CA PHE A 71 2.11 -17.93 -3.95
C PHE A 71 3.48 -17.27 -4.10
N LEU A 72 3.61 -16.30 -5.00
CA LEU A 72 4.84 -15.53 -5.21
C LEU A 72 4.80 -14.24 -4.40
N THR A 73 5.88 -13.91 -3.69
CA THR A 73 6.07 -12.66 -2.95
C THR A 73 7.40 -12.03 -3.34
N GLY A 74 7.42 -10.73 -3.67
CA GLY A 74 8.61 -9.97 -4.05
C GLY A 74 8.69 -8.63 -3.31
N SER A 75 9.92 -8.10 -3.18
CA SER A 75 10.24 -6.81 -2.52
C SER A 75 10.26 -5.64 -3.49
#